data_AF-A0A966R7Y2-F1
#
_entry.id   AF-A0A966R7Y2-F1
#
_cell.length_a   1.000
_cell.length_b   1.000
_cell.length_c   1.000
_cell.angle_alpha   90.00
_cell.angle_beta   90.00
_cell.angle_gamma   90.00
#
_symmetry.space_group_name_H-M   'P 1'
#
loop_
_entity.id
_entity.type
_entity.pdbx_description
1 polymer ?
#
loop_
_entity_poly.entity_id
_entity_poly.type
_entity_poly.pdbx_seq_one_letter_code
_entity_poly.pdbx_strand_id
1 'polypeptide(L)'
;SRLNQRDSASTSAKAKAIIFRKSLTNSIKEKLSEYNEANPRNKISYSTAKAIVRRGMGAYSKTHRPTISGGAPNSRSAWGLARLHAFMRKKSGSSTAKGVVRSANIKKSYVQDDDLL
;
A
#
# COMPACT_ATOMS: atom_id res chain seq x y z
N SER A 1 8.94 10.80 17.22
CA SER A 1 8.49 10.34 15.90
C SER A 1 7.05 9.85 16.01
N ARG A 2 6.11 10.32 15.18
CA ARG A 2 4.69 9.87 15.19
C ARG A 2 4.52 8.66 14.26
N LEU A 3 5.20 7.57 14.59
CA LEU A 3 5.04 6.31 13.86
C LEU A 3 3.77 5.61 14.34
N ASN A 4 3.14 4.81 13.48
CA ASN A 4 2.12 3.89 13.93
C ASN A 4 2.74 2.89 14.91
N GLN A 5 1.99 2.47 15.92
CA GLN A 5 2.47 1.46 16.86
C GLN A 5 2.85 0.19 16.07
N ARG A 6 3.99 -0.43 16.44
CA ARG A 6 4.34 -1.78 15.96
C ARG A 6 3.14 -2.71 16.20
N ASP A 7 2.84 -3.57 15.23
CA ASP A 7 1.67 -4.47 15.25
C ASP A 7 0.29 -3.82 15.16
N SER A 8 0.17 -2.51 14.94
CA SER A 8 -1.13 -1.88 14.62
C SER A 8 -1.78 -2.45 13.34
N ALA A 9 -0.98 -3.09 12.48
CA ALA A 9 -1.45 -3.85 11.32
C ALA A 9 -1.94 -5.28 11.65
N SER A 10 -1.65 -5.81 12.85
CA SER A 10 -1.91 -7.20 13.25
C SER A 10 -3.32 -7.43 13.78
N THR A 11 -4.02 -6.39 14.28
CA THR A 11 -5.39 -6.55 14.80
C THR A 11 -6.40 -6.83 13.68
N SER A 12 -6.53 -8.11 13.37
CA SER A 12 -7.48 -8.74 12.45
C SER A 12 -8.93 -8.31 12.72
N ALA A 13 -9.31 -8.02 13.97
CA ALA A 13 -10.65 -7.59 14.34
C ALA A 13 -11.09 -6.27 13.66
N LYS A 14 -10.22 -5.24 13.65
CA LYS A 14 -10.53 -3.97 12.96
C LYS A 14 -10.45 -4.10 11.44
N ALA A 15 -9.59 -4.99 10.94
CA ALA A 15 -9.43 -5.27 9.51
C ALA A 15 -10.57 -6.14 8.93
N LYS A 16 -11.23 -6.96 9.75
CA LYS A 16 -12.34 -7.85 9.34
C LYS A 16 -13.63 -7.08 9.03
N ALA A 17 -13.85 -5.95 9.67
CA ALA A 17 -14.99 -5.05 9.40
C ALA A 17 -14.82 -4.20 8.12
N ILE A 18 -13.70 -4.33 7.41
CA ILE A 18 -13.40 -3.51 6.23
C ILE A 18 -14.07 -4.10 4.99
N ILE A 19 -15.11 -3.42 4.51
CA ILE A 19 -15.79 -3.77 3.27
C ILE A 19 -15.00 -3.24 2.06
N PHE A 20 -14.59 -4.14 1.19
CA PHE A 20 -13.99 -3.78 -0.10
C PHE A 20 -15.09 -3.33 -1.07
N ARG A 21 -15.17 -2.02 -1.32
CA ARG A 21 -16.02 -1.46 -2.36
C ARG A 21 -15.50 -1.86 -3.75
N LYS A 22 -16.40 -1.95 -4.74
CA LYS A 22 -16.07 -2.28 -6.14
C LYS A 22 -14.97 -1.39 -6.72
N SER A 23 -15.00 -0.09 -6.40
CA SER A 23 -13.97 0.87 -6.81
C SER A 23 -12.57 0.48 -6.29
N LEU A 24 -12.46 0.12 -5.02
CA LEU A 24 -11.19 -0.29 -4.42
C LEU A 24 -10.68 -1.60 -5.03
N THR A 25 -11.56 -2.58 -5.27
CA THR A 25 -11.15 -3.83 -5.93
C THR A 25 -10.68 -3.60 -7.35
N ASN A 26 -11.31 -2.68 -8.09
CA ASN A 26 -10.90 -2.32 -9.44
C ASN A 26 -9.52 -1.65 -9.42
N SER A 27 -9.30 -0.67 -8.53
CA SER A 27 -7.99 -0.02 -8.39
C SER A 27 -6.88 -1.01 -8.02
N ILE A 28 -7.18 -2.03 -7.22
CA ILE A 28 -6.20 -3.09 -6.90
C ILE A 28 -5.87 -3.91 -8.15
N LYS A 29 -6.89 -4.35 -8.89
CA LYS A 29 -6.68 -5.15 -10.11
C LYS A 29 -5.90 -4.39 -11.17
N GLU A 30 -6.25 -3.13 -11.41
CA GLU A 30 -5.57 -2.26 -12.36
C GLU A 30 -4.08 -2.13 -12.03
N LYS A 31 -3.77 -1.78 -10.77
CA LYS A 31 -2.38 -1.66 -10.28
C LYS A 31 -1.63 -2.99 -10.35
N LEU A 32 -2.32 -4.10 -10.08
CA LEU A 32 -1.75 -5.43 -10.17
C LEU A 32 -1.41 -5.80 -11.61
N SER A 33 -2.29 -5.47 -12.56
CA SER A 33 -2.06 -5.72 -14.00
C SER A 33 -0.83 -4.96 -14.45
N GLU A 34 -0.79 -3.66 -14.19
CA GLU A 34 0.34 -2.80 -14.58
C GLU A 34 1.67 -3.30 -13.98
N TYR A 35 1.67 -3.66 -12.70
CA TYR A 35 2.87 -4.22 -12.07
C TYR A 35 3.26 -5.58 -12.66
N ASN A 36 2.32 -6.50 -12.88
CA ASN A 36 2.60 -7.87 -13.33
C ASN A 36 3.01 -7.93 -14.81
N GLU A 37 2.46 -7.05 -15.64
CA GLU A 37 2.85 -6.86 -17.03
C GLU A 37 4.29 -6.35 -17.12
N ALA A 38 4.66 -5.37 -16.28
CA ALA A 38 6.01 -4.84 -16.21
C ALA A 38 7.02 -5.76 -15.49
N ASN A 39 6.55 -6.66 -14.61
CA ASN A 39 7.38 -7.57 -13.82
C ASN A 39 6.98 -9.04 -14.04
N PRO A 40 7.18 -9.60 -15.25
CA PRO A 40 6.69 -10.94 -15.60
C PRO A 40 7.33 -12.06 -14.75
N ARG A 41 8.54 -11.84 -14.22
CA ARG A 41 9.26 -12.78 -13.36
C ARG A 41 8.91 -12.67 -11.87
N ASN A 42 8.38 -11.53 -11.42
CA ASN A 42 8.16 -11.20 -10.00
C ASN A 42 6.71 -10.82 -9.70
N LYS A 43 5.75 -11.56 -10.27
CA LYS A 43 4.31 -11.26 -10.18
C LYS A 43 3.77 -11.30 -8.75
N ILE A 44 2.69 -10.55 -8.52
CA ILE A 44 1.90 -10.52 -7.29
C ILE A 44 0.52 -11.10 -7.58
N SER A 45 0.04 -11.99 -6.72
CA SER A 45 -1.33 -12.51 -6.81
C SER A 45 -2.35 -11.50 -6.27
N TYR A 46 -3.57 -11.54 -6.81
CA TYR A 46 -4.65 -10.68 -6.34
C TYR A 46 -4.99 -10.89 -4.86
N SER A 47 -4.90 -12.14 -4.37
CA SER A 47 -5.11 -12.47 -2.95
C SER A 47 -4.10 -11.77 -2.03
N THR A 48 -2.82 -11.79 -2.40
CA THR A 48 -1.74 -11.10 -1.68
C THR A 48 -1.94 -9.59 -1.70
N ALA A 49 -2.23 -9.01 -2.86
CA ALA A 49 -2.49 -7.58 -2.97
C ALA A 49 -3.69 -7.14 -2.12
N LYS A 50 -4.78 -7.91 -2.15
CA LYS A 50 -5.96 -7.66 -1.30
C LYS A 50 -5.62 -7.75 0.18
N ALA A 51 -4.82 -8.73 0.59
CA ALA A 51 -4.39 -8.88 1.98
C ALA A 51 -3.54 -7.69 2.47
N ILE A 52 -2.60 -7.21 1.65
CA ILE A 52 -1.77 -6.04 1.94
C ILE A 52 -2.64 -4.79 2.08
N VAL A 53 -3.54 -4.54 1.12
CA VAL A 53 -4.44 -3.39 1.19
C VAL A 53 -5.31 -3.46 2.44
N ARG A 54 -5.86 -4.64 2.76
CA ARG A 54 -6.69 -4.84 3.95
C ARG A 54 -5.91 -4.55 5.24
N ARG A 55 -4.68 -5.05 5.37
CA ARG A 55 -3.79 -4.77 6.50
C ARG A 55 -3.48 -3.28 6.59
N GLY A 56 -3.18 -2.64 5.46
CA GLY A 56 -2.96 -1.21 5.40
C GLY A 56 -4.15 -0.40 5.89
N MET A 57 -5.34 -0.68 5.36
CA MET A 57 -6.56 0.00 5.80
C MET A 57 -6.84 -0.19 7.30
N GLY A 58 -6.48 -1.35 7.88
CA GLY A 58 -6.60 -1.62 9.31
C GLY A 58 -5.61 -0.82 10.17
N ALA A 59 -4.38 -0.63 9.67
CA ALA A 59 -3.34 0.19 10.30
C ALA A 59 -3.54 1.70 10.12
N TYR A 60 -4.61 2.13 9.45
CA TYR A 60 -4.86 3.55 9.24
C TYR A 60 -5.24 4.24 10.55
N SER A 61 -4.38 5.17 10.99
CA SER A 61 -4.63 6.04 12.14
C SER A 61 -4.90 7.48 11.70
N LYS A 62 -6.00 8.08 12.17
CA LYS A 62 -6.28 9.51 11.95
C LYS A 62 -5.29 10.44 12.68
N THR A 63 -4.53 9.93 13.64
CA THR A 63 -3.62 10.75 14.47
C THR A 63 -2.14 10.42 14.24
N HIS A 64 -1.83 9.19 13.83
CA HIS A 64 -0.45 8.67 13.70
C HIS A 64 -0.05 8.28 12.26
N ARG A 65 -0.89 8.57 11.27
CA ARG A 65 -0.49 8.38 9.86
C ARG A 65 0.55 9.43 9.46
N PRO A 66 1.58 9.06 8.69
CA PRO A 66 2.53 10.03 8.17
C PRO A 66 1.82 11.03 7.26
N THR A 67 2.09 12.31 7.51
CA THR A 67 1.75 13.40 6.61
C THR A 67 2.76 13.42 5.47
N ILE A 68 2.36 12.84 4.35
CA ILE A 68 3.04 13.04 3.06
C ILE A 68 3.11 14.55 2.77
N SER A 69 4.30 15.05 2.40
CA SER A 69 4.50 16.43 1.94
C SER A 69 3.64 16.65 0.68
N GLY A 70 2.50 17.34 0.85
CA GLY A 70 1.42 17.40 -0.15
C GLY A 70 0.02 17.07 0.39
N GLY A 71 -0.10 16.78 1.70
CA GLY A 71 -1.37 16.55 2.38
C GLY A 71 -1.51 15.11 2.86
N ALA A 72 -2.24 14.90 3.95
CA ALA A 72 -2.43 13.57 4.54
C ALA A 72 -3.07 12.59 3.53
N PRO A 73 -2.81 11.27 3.62
CA PRO A 73 -3.67 10.32 2.93
C PRO A 73 -5.09 10.50 3.49
N ASN A 74 -5.99 10.99 2.63
CA ASN A 74 -7.31 11.47 3.04
C ASN A 74 -8.28 10.34 3.41
N SER A 75 -7.89 9.06 3.24
CA SER A 75 -8.75 7.91 3.51
C SER A 75 -8.00 6.61 3.83
N ARG A 76 -8.70 5.69 4.52
CA ARG A 76 -8.23 4.32 4.79
C ARG A 76 -7.83 3.58 3.51
N SER A 77 -8.64 3.71 2.45
CA SER A 77 -8.39 3.07 1.16
C SER A 77 -7.13 3.61 0.48
N ALA A 78 -6.91 4.93 0.50
CA ALA A 78 -5.68 5.53 -0.01
C ALA A 78 -4.45 5.00 0.74
N TRP A 79 -4.57 4.81 2.06
CA TRP A 79 -3.52 4.23 2.89
C TRP A 79 -3.23 2.76 2.55
N GLY A 80 -4.28 1.95 2.36
CA GLY A 80 -4.12 0.57 1.89
C GLY A 80 -3.43 0.47 0.52
N LEU A 81 -3.80 1.35 -0.43
CA LEU A 81 -3.18 1.40 -1.76
C LEU A 81 -1.74 1.89 -1.72
N ALA A 82 -1.40 2.84 -0.85
CA ALA A 82 -0.02 3.29 -0.66
C ALA A 82 0.88 2.13 -0.18
N ARG A 83 0.40 1.30 0.74
CA ARG A 83 1.13 0.11 1.19
C ARG A 83 1.29 -0.95 0.09
N LEU A 84 0.31 -1.08 -0.81
CA LEU A 84 0.44 -1.96 -1.98
C LEU A 84 1.59 -1.49 -2.90
N HIS A 85 1.68 -0.19 -3.18
CA HIS A 85 2.78 0.38 -3.97
C HIS A 85 4.15 0.17 -3.29
N ALA A 86 4.22 0.39 -1.97
CA ALA A 86 5.45 0.17 -1.21
C ALA A 86 5.91 -1.30 -1.28
N PHE A 87 4.97 -2.24 -1.20
CA PHE A 87 5.26 -3.66 -1.37
C PHE A 87 5.75 -3.99 -2.80
N MET A 88 5.05 -3.48 -3.82
CA MET A 88 5.47 -3.64 -5.23
C MET A 88 6.89 -3.15 -5.45
N ARG A 89 7.22 -1.97 -4.92
CA ARG A 89 8.55 -1.37 -4.94
C ARG A 89 9.62 -2.30 -4.36
N LYS A 90 9.38 -2.79 -3.14
CA LYS A 90 10.33 -3.68 -2.45
C LYS A 90 10.51 -5.00 -3.20
N LYS A 91 9.43 -5.54 -3.76
CA LYS A 91 9.45 -6.80 -4.50
C LYS A 91 10.16 -6.68 -5.85
N SER A 92 10.06 -5.55 -6.54
CA SER A 92 10.75 -5.33 -7.81
C SER A 92 12.14 -4.70 -7.68
N GLY A 93 12.50 -4.16 -6.50
CA GLY A 93 13.72 -3.38 -6.31
C GLY A 93 13.70 -2.01 -6.99
N SER A 94 12.54 -1.57 -7.49
CA SER A 94 12.40 -0.30 -8.20
C SER A 94 12.37 0.90 -7.24
N SER A 95 12.70 2.11 -7.70
CA SER A 95 12.54 3.37 -6.94
C SER A 95 11.23 4.09 -7.25
N THR A 96 10.33 3.48 -8.03
CA THR A 96 9.18 4.16 -8.63
C THR A 96 7.86 3.87 -7.92
N ALA A 97 6.88 4.76 -8.12
CA ALA A 97 5.56 4.75 -7.47
C ALA A 97 4.75 3.48 -7.72
N LYS A 98 5.04 2.77 -8.81
CA LYS A 98 4.31 1.58 -9.22
C LYS A 98 5.15 0.31 -9.06
N GLY A 99 6.38 0.42 -8.57
CA GLY A 99 7.32 -0.70 -8.51
C GLY A 99 7.77 -1.18 -9.90
N VAL A 100 7.87 -0.28 -10.88
CA VAL A 100 8.29 -0.58 -12.27
C VAL A 100 9.38 0.39 -12.73
N VAL A 101 10.39 -0.03 -13.48
CA VAL A 101 11.53 0.85 -13.85
C VAL A 101 11.12 2.07 -14.71
N ARG A 102 9.98 2.00 -15.40
CA ARG A 102 9.45 3.07 -16.30
C ARG A 102 8.39 3.98 -15.67
N SER A 103 8.36 4.13 -14.35
CA SER A 103 7.38 4.99 -13.66
C SER A 103 8.04 6.17 -12.95
N ALA A 104 7.23 7.12 -12.48
CA ALA A 104 7.70 8.27 -11.74
C ALA A 104 8.36 7.84 -10.42
N ASN A 105 9.48 8.48 -10.09
CA ASN A 105 10.15 8.29 -8.81
C ASN A 105 9.23 8.68 -7.66
N ILE A 106 9.29 7.93 -6.57
CA ILE A 106 8.51 8.22 -5.38
C ILE A 106 9.12 9.39 -4.60
N LYS A 107 8.29 10.33 -4.15
CA LYS A 107 8.69 11.34 -3.15
C LYS A 107 9.04 10.63 -1.82
N LYS A 108 10.21 10.92 -1.23
CA LYS A 108 10.74 10.29 0.01
C LYS A 108 9.73 10.09 1.14
N SER A 109 8.68 10.91 1.22
CA SER A 109 7.61 10.81 2.21
C SER A 109 6.77 9.52 2.16
N TYR A 110 6.73 8.81 1.04
CA TYR A 110 6.10 7.47 0.94
C TYR A 110 7.05 6.32 1.30
N VAL A 111 8.35 6.60 1.48
CA VAL A 111 9.36 5.59 1.82
C VAL A 111 9.37 5.29 3.31
N GLN A 112 8.83 6.17 4.16
CA GLN A 112 8.86 6.05 5.62
C GLN A 112 7.96 4.94 6.21
N ASP A 113 7.24 4.18 5.39
CA ASP A 113 6.39 3.05 5.79
C ASP A 113 7.15 1.71 5.84
N ASP A 114 8.36 1.70 6.41
CA ASP A 114 9.20 0.49 6.49
C ASP A 114 8.66 -0.59 7.46
N ASP A 115 7.57 -0.31 8.19
CA ASP A 115 6.83 -1.24 9.09
C ASP A 115 6.01 -2.30 8.31
N LEU A 116 6.54 -2.85 7.23
CA LEU A 116 5.81 -3.62 6.22
C LEU A 116 6.33 -5.05 5.97
N LEU A 117 7.22 -5.55 6.83
CA LEU A 117 7.55 -6.97 6.95
C LEU A 117 7.08 -7.49 8.31
#